data_AF-A0A4Q8Y284-F1
#
_entry.id   AF-A0A4Q8Y284-F1
#
_cell.length_a   1.000
_cell.length_b   1.000
_cell.length_c   1.000
_cell.angle_alpha   90.00
_cell.angle_beta   90.00
_cell.angle_gamma   90.00
#
_symmetry.space_group_name_H-M   'P 1'
#
loop_
_entity.id
_entity.type
_entity.pdbx_description
1 polymer ?
#
loop_
_entity_poly.entity_id
_entity_poly.type
_entity_poly.pdbx_seq_one_letter_code
_entity_poly.pdbx_strand_id
1 'polypeptide(L)' 'MANRIDLIDKGNNLRDQLRLIEMAAHAIDDRDQRSALIGGCEQARDFMEELLDMMRGIPKGEPIAASNE' A
#
# COMPACT_ATOMS: atom_id res chain seq x y z
N MET A 1 -14.96 -13.70 5.25
CA MET A 1 -13.71 -14.32 4.74
C MET A 1 -13.29 -13.74 3.40
N ALA A 2 -14.20 -13.47 2.46
CA ALA A 2 -13.90 -12.82 1.17
C ALA A 2 -13.19 -11.46 1.33
N ASN A 3 -13.75 -10.53 2.13
CA ASN A 3 -13.23 -9.16 2.27
C ASN A 3 -11.75 -9.08 2.70
N ARG A 4 -11.24 -10.04 3.49
CA ARG A 4 -9.84 -10.04 3.94
C ARG A 4 -8.89 -10.49 2.83
N ILE A 5 -9.29 -11.50 2.07
CA ILE A 5 -8.50 -11.99 0.92
C ILE A 5 -8.46 -10.88 -0.14
N ASP A 6 -9.60 -10.24 -0.41
CA ASP A 6 -9.70 -9.11 -1.34
C ASP A 6 -8.79 -7.94 -0.93
N LEU A 7 -8.66 -7.67 0.37
CA LEU A 7 -7.80 -6.61 0.90
C LEU A 7 -6.31 -6.94 0.76
N ILE A 8 -5.91 -8.19 1.01
CA ILE A 8 -4.52 -8.63 0.82
C ILE A 8 -4.16 -8.57 -0.67
N ASP A 9 -5.05 -9.02 -1.55
CA ASP A 9 -4.85 -8.99 -2.99
C ASP A 9 -4.77 -7.55 -3.52
N LYS A 10 -5.59 -6.63 -3.00
CA LYS A 10 -5.48 -5.19 -3.30
C LYS A 10 -4.15 -4.60 -2.82
N GLY A 11 -3.66 -4.99 -1.64
CA GLY A 11 -2.35 -4.56 -1.15
C GLY A 11 -1.21 -5.09 -2.02
N ASN A 12 -1.27 -6.33 -2.49
CA ASN A 12 -0.29 -6.87 -3.44
C ASN A 12 -0.33 -6.10 -4.78
N ASN A 13 -1.53 -5.83 -5.32
CA ASN A 13 -1.67 -5.03 -6.54
C ASN A 13 -1.08 -3.62 -6.36
N LEU A 14 -1.30 -2.98 -5.21
CA LEU A 14 -0.73 -1.66 -4.90
C LEU A 14 0.80 -1.69 -4.88
N ARG A 15 1.40 -2.73 -4.28
CA ARG A 15 2.86 -2.93 -4.28
C ARG A 15 3.41 -2.97 -5.70
N ASP A 16 2.77 -3.73 -6.58
CA ASP A 16 3.19 -3.87 -7.96
C ASP A 16 3.07 -2.55 -8.74
N GLN A 17 2.00 -1.79 -8.51
CA GLN A 17 1.84 -0.45 -9.11
C GLN A 17 2.92 0.53 -8.64
N LEU A 18 3.23 0.56 -7.34
CA LEU A 18 4.31 1.41 -6.80
C LEU A 18 5.67 1.07 -7.45
N ARG A 19 5.95 -0.23 -7.64
CA ARG A 19 7.16 -0.67 -8.36
C ARG A 19 7.20 -0.17 -9.81
N LEU A 20 6.08 -0.22 -10.53
CA LEU A 20 6.00 0.28 -11.91
C LEU A 20 6.21 1.79 -11.98
N ILE A 21 5.67 2.54 -11.01
CA ILE A 21 5.84 4.00 -10.94
C ILE A 21 7.29 4.36 -10.64
N GLU A 22 7.95 3.66 -9.71
CA GLU A 22 9.39 3.84 -9.46
C GLU A 22 10.23 3.56 -10.71
N MET A 23 9.91 2.49 -11.44
CA MET A 23 10.58 2.20 -12.71
C MET A 23 10.38 3.34 -13.73
N ALA A 24 9.18 3.89 -13.83
CA ALA A 24 8.88 5.02 -14.70
C ALA A 24 9.56 6.32 -14.26
N ALA A 25 9.81 6.51 -12.96
CA ALA A 25 10.49 7.67 -12.41
C ALA A 25 11.92 7.84 -12.99
N HIS A 26 12.55 6.74 -13.43
CA HIS A 26 13.86 6.81 -14.09
C HIS A 26 13.84 7.52 -15.45
N ALA A 27 12.67 7.67 -16.07
CA ALA A 27 12.51 8.46 -17.30
C ALA A 27 12.37 9.97 -17.04
N ILE A 28 12.31 10.40 -15.77
CA ILE A 28 12.24 11.81 -15.40
C ILE A 28 13.64 12.42 -15.41
N ASP A 29 13.84 13.40 -16.29
CA ASP A 29 15.10 14.14 -16.43
C ASP A 29 15.35 15.08 -15.24
N ASP A 30 14.29 15.72 -14.74
CA ASP A 30 14.37 16.60 -13.58
C ASP A 30 14.70 15.79 -12.32
N ARG A 31 15.88 16.08 -11.76
CA ARG A 31 16.41 15.34 -10.60
C ARG A 31 15.53 15.51 -9.36
N ASP A 32 14.99 16.69 -9.13
CA ASP A 32 14.24 16.98 -7.91
C ASP A 32 12.86 16.32 -7.98
N GLN A 33 12.19 16.38 -9.13
CA GLN A 33 10.95 15.66 -9.38
C GLN A 33 11.14 14.16 -9.30
N ARG A 34 12.21 13.61 -9.89
CA ARG A 34 12.54 12.19 -9.78
C ARG A 34 12.76 11.78 -8.32
N SER A 35 13.51 12.58 -7.57
CA SER A 35 13.81 12.30 -6.16
C SER A 35 12.55 12.38 -5.29
N ALA A 36 11.69 13.36 -5.54
CA ALA A 36 10.40 13.49 -4.86
C ALA A 36 9.46 12.30 -5.18
N LEU A 37 9.40 11.85 -6.44
CA LEU A 37 8.56 10.72 -6.83
C LEU A 37 9.06 9.40 -6.21
N ILE A 38 10.37 9.13 -6.26
CA ILE A 38 10.95 7.94 -5.64
C ILE A 38 10.69 7.95 -4.13
N GLY A 39 10.99 9.06 -3.44
CA GLY A 39 10.76 9.17 -1.99
C GLY A 39 9.27 9.04 -1.62
N GLY A 40 8.36 9.51 -2.48
CA GLY A 40 6.92 9.30 -2.31
C GLY A 40 6.50 7.84 -2.46
N CYS A 41 7.11 7.11 -3.41
CA CYS A 41 6.83 5.68 -3.60
C CYS A 41 7.35 4.83 -2.45
N GLU A 42 8.52 5.17 -1.90
CA GLU A 42 9.08 4.55 -0.69
C GLU A 42 8.13 4.72 0.50
N GLN A 43 7.69 5.96 0.78
CA GLN A 43 6.73 6.22 1.86
C GLN A 43 5.40 5.50 1.66
N ALA A 44 4.87 5.49 0.43
CA ALA A 44 3.63 4.78 0.11
C ALA A 44 3.76 3.26 0.31
N ARG A 45 4.95 2.69 0.04
CA ARG A 45 5.24 1.28 0.31
C ARG A 45 5.27 0.99 1.80
N ASP A 46 5.91 1.84 2.59
CA ASP A 46 5.97 1.68 4.05
C ASP A 46 4.57 1.69 4.67
N PHE A 47 3.73 2.66 4.30
CA PHE A 47 2.34 2.71 4.77
C PHE A 47 1.52 1.51 4.32
N MET A 48 1.73 1.03 3.09
CA MET A 48 1.05 -0.16 2.58
C MET A 48 1.45 -1.42 3.36
N GLU A 49 2.73 -1.56 3.71
CA GLU A 49 3.21 -2.70 4.52
C GLU A 49 2.63 -2.66 5.93
N GLU A 50 2.59 -1.49 6.55
CA GLU A 50 1.94 -1.29 7.85
C GLU A 50 0.45 -1.65 7.81
N LEU A 51 -0.27 -1.21 6.77
CA LEU A 51 -1.68 -1.58 6.55
C LEU A 51 -1.86 -3.10 6.36
N LEU A 52 -1.00 -3.74 5.57
CA LEU A 52 -1.05 -5.19 5.36
C LEU A 52 -0.84 -5.96 6.67
N ASP A 53 0.06 -5.49 7.53
CA ASP A 53 0.32 -6.10 8.82
C ASP A 53 -0.83 -5.89 9.81
N MET A 54 -1.43 -4.70 9.85
CA MET A 54 -2.67 -4.44 10.59
C MET A 54 -3.78 -5.40 10.15
N MET A 55 -3.97 -5.57 8.83
CA MET A 55 -5.00 -6.45 8.27
C MET A 55 -4.74 -7.94 8.54
N ARG A 56 -3.47 -8.36 8.62
CA ARG A 56 -3.11 -9.73 9.02
C ARG A 56 -3.44 -10.02 10.47
N GLY A 57 -3.33 -9.01 11.33
CA GLY A 57 -3.64 -9.06 12.75
C GLY A 57 -5.13 -9.11 13.09
N ILE A 58 -6.03 -8.81 12.15
CA ILE A 58 -7.48 -8.86 12.38
C ILE A 58 -7.92 -10.32 12.69
N PRO A 59 -8.51 -10.57 13.88
CA PRO A 59 -8.99 -11.89 14.28
C PRO A 59 -9.99 -12.46 13.26
N LYS A 60 -9.92 -13.77 13.01
CA LYS A 60 -10.90 -14.45 12.14
C LYS A 60 -12.23 -14.56 12.88
N GLY A 61 -13.18 -13.66 12.60
CA GLY A 61 -14.59 -13.88 12.90
C GLY A 61 -15.27 -12.89 13.86
N GLU A 62 -14.57 -11.89 14.39
CA GLU A 62 -15.26 -10.82 15.13
C GLU A 62 -15.74 -9.73 14.16
N PRO A 63 -17.02 -9.32 14.21
CA PRO A 63 -17.48 -8.17 13.47
C PRO A 63 -16.62 -6.98 13.89
N ILE A 64 -16.10 -6.23 12.92
CA ILE A 64 -15.53 -4.91 13.20
C ILE A 64 -16.68 -4.14 13.84
N ALA A 65 -16.65 -3.97 15.16
CA ALA A 65 -17.65 -3.21 15.87
C ALA A 65 -17.63 -1.81 15.25
N ALA A 66 -18.69 -1.47 14.52
CA ALA A 66 -18.95 -0.09 14.16
C ALA A 66 -19.16 0.62 15.50
N SER A 67 -18.10 1.26 16.01
CA SER A 67 -18.21 2.19 17.11
C SER A 67 -19.08 3.34 16.62
N ASN A 68 -20.39 3.20 16.84
CA ASN A 68 -21.32 4.32 16.82
C ASN A 68 -21.18 5.00 18.18
N GLU A 69 -20.30 6.00 18.27
CA GLU A 69 -20.41 7.09 19.24
C GLU A 69 -20.11 8.41 18.53
#